data_AF-A0ABD1LHN5-F1
#
_entry.id   AF-A0ABD1LHN5-F1
#
_cell.length_a   1.000
_cell.length_b   1.000
_cell.length_c   1.000
_cell.angle_alpha   90.00
_cell.angle_beta   90.00
_cell.angle_gamma   90.00
#
_symmetry.space_group_name_H-M   'P 1'
#
loop_
_entity.id
_entity.type
_entity.pdbx_description
1 polymer ?
#
loop_
_entity_poly.entity_id
_entity_poly.type
_entity_poly.pdbx_seq_one_letter_code
_entity_poly.pdbx_strand_id
1 'polypeptide(L)'
;MVRRGVAMRAGRREREMGRRGSGAVWRGGAGKGKGGGPARRGAVWRGERDERGRGGGARTVWCGEEGRGGAKGEWVGPMLPSQPAQGLERHTLASSLHLEAIHGKVKQLNIFLCDTYRFGSVLIPKLFTCTTLVTLNLNFSDSVSLILPPSVHLPSLKTLHLKAHVSFSYFKKIFYGSPALELAHLKQRLISCSFLPELKIVRSSQGIQLSSTNEVFDIVIESDRDHDFVRDYLEDHLQKLVKVKASIAVQDAELTSFDAYEVVFDTLKGLRNVESLSLSDFSSWQEYYQYFDSFEMKYTFDDVIPIFENLVKLELDIKDDDSIFWRLPAKCPKLKVDDQM
;
A
#
# COMPACT_ATOMS: atom_id res chain seq x y z
N MET A 1 -3.58 7.71 51.81
CA MET A 1 -4.21 8.04 50.51
C MET A 1 -3.19 8.89 49.73
N VAL A 2 -2.26 8.22 49.04
CA VAL A 2 -1.09 8.89 48.45
C VAL A 2 -1.35 9.08 46.96
N ARG A 3 -1.53 10.34 46.56
CA ARG A 3 -1.55 10.75 45.15
C ARG A 3 -0.14 10.58 44.59
N ARG A 4 0.03 9.74 43.56
CA ARG A 4 1.27 9.67 42.76
C ARG A 4 1.11 10.60 41.57
N GLY A 5 1.97 11.62 41.50
CA GLY A 5 2.06 12.54 40.38
C GLY A 5 2.84 11.91 39.23
N VAL A 6 2.31 12.06 38.02
CA VAL A 6 3.00 11.77 36.76
C VAL A 6 3.71 13.05 36.34
N ALA A 7 5.02 12.99 36.09
CA ALA A 7 5.78 14.12 35.58
C ALA A 7 5.68 14.17 34.05
N MET A 8 5.27 15.33 33.53
CA MET A 8 5.02 15.63 32.12
C MET A 8 6.28 16.12 31.39
N ARG A 9 6.33 15.91 30.07
CA ARG A 9 7.06 16.79 29.14
C ARG A 9 6.15 17.21 27.98
N ALA A 10 5.62 18.42 28.06
CA ALA A 10 5.05 19.12 26.91
C ALA A 10 6.19 19.76 26.09
N GLY A 11 6.46 19.22 24.90
CA GLY A 11 7.43 19.79 23.96
C GLY A 11 6.88 21.06 23.29
N ARG A 12 7.07 22.22 23.93
CA ARG A 12 6.72 23.53 23.33
C ARG A 12 7.77 23.91 22.27
N ARG A 13 7.44 23.77 20.98
CA ARG A 13 8.19 24.40 19.88
C ARG A 13 7.57 25.74 19.53
N GLU A 14 8.27 26.83 19.87
CA GLU A 14 7.99 28.17 19.37
C GLU A 14 8.26 28.23 17.86
N ARG A 15 7.27 28.69 17.07
CA ARG A 15 7.45 29.07 15.67
C ARG A 15 7.81 30.55 15.62
N GLU A 16 9.04 30.83 15.23
CA GLU A 16 9.53 32.16 14.91
C GLU A 16 9.06 32.54 13.48
N MET A 17 8.18 33.53 13.37
CA MET A 17 7.76 34.11 12.09
C MET A 17 8.79 35.15 11.62
N GLY A 18 9.64 34.77 10.67
CA GLY A 18 10.46 35.71 9.91
C GLY A 18 9.81 36.11 8.58
N ARG A 19 9.01 37.18 8.56
CA ARG A 19 8.63 37.90 7.32
C ARG A 19 9.73 38.90 6.94
N ARG A 20 10.48 38.61 5.89
CA ARG A 20 11.11 39.59 4.98
C ARG A 20 10.66 39.18 3.58
N GLY A 21 9.99 39.99 2.76
CA GLY A 21 10.16 41.42 2.55
C GLY A 21 11.14 41.63 1.40
N SER A 22 10.67 41.50 0.16
CA SER A 22 11.35 42.02 -1.03
C SER A 22 10.31 42.21 -2.13
N GLY A 23 9.93 43.46 -2.33
CA GLY A 23 9.19 43.88 -3.50
C GLY A 23 10.10 43.99 -4.72
N ALA A 24 9.49 43.87 -5.90
CA ALA A 24 9.95 44.56 -7.09
C ALA A 24 8.71 44.87 -7.93
N VAL A 25 8.44 46.17 -8.03
CA VAL A 25 7.51 46.80 -8.97
C VAL A 25 8.15 46.75 -10.36
N TRP A 26 7.42 46.25 -11.36
CA TRP A 26 7.62 46.64 -12.75
C TRP A 26 6.25 46.78 -13.43
N ARG A 27 5.95 48.01 -13.89
CA ARG A 27 4.88 48.32 -14.85
C ARG A 27 5.42 48.14 -16.26
N GLY A 28 4.57 47.69 -17.17
CA GLY A 28 4.60 48.11 -18.56
C GLY A 28 4.38 46.98 -19.57
N GLY A 29 3.43 47.22 -20.50
CA GLY A 29 3.51 46.67 -21.85
C GLY A 29 2.36 45.77 -22.26
N ALA A 30 1.35 46.35 -22.93
CA ALA A 30 0.40 45.63 -23.76
C ALA A 30 1.12 44.99 -24.96
N GLY A 31 0.74 43.74 -25.30
CA GLY A 31 1.20 43.07 -26.51
C GLY A 31 0.43 41.77 -26.77
N LYS A 32 -0.37 41.77 -27.83
CA LYS A 32 -1.02 40.56 -28.39
C LYS A 32 0.06 39.61 -28.91
N GLY A 33 -0.03 38.32 -28.60
CA GLY A 33 0.82 37.29 -29.20
C GLY A 33 0.37 35.87 -28.85
N LYS A 34 -0.01 35.10 -29.89
CA LYS A 34 -0.22 33.65 -29.84
C LYS A 34 1.11 32.95 -29.48
N GLY A 35 1.09 31.93 -28.62
CA GLY A 35 2.29 31.11 -28.36
C GLY A 35 2.02 29.92 -27.45
N GLY A 36 2.39 28.72 -27.93
CA GLY A 36 2.10 27.41 -27.34
C GLY A 36 2.64 27.15 -25.93
N GLY A 37 1.99 26.19 -25.27
CA GLY A 37 2.36 25.69 -23.94
C GLY A 37 3.64 24.82 -23.96
N PRO A 38 4.38 24.75 -22.83
CA PRO A 38 5.62 24.00 -22.73
C PRO A 38 5.39 22.49 -22.51
N ALA A 39 6.05 21.67 -23.32
CA ALA A 39 6.17 20.23 -23.14
C ALA A 39 7.07 19.92 -21.92
N ARG A 40 6.53 19.15 -20.96
CA ARG A 40 7.29 18.57 -19.86
C ARG A 40 8.18 17.44 -20.39
N ARG A 41 9.50 17.56 -20.21
CA ARG A 41 10.47 16.49 -20.50
C ARG A 41 10.42 15.45 -19.38
N GLY A 42 10.00 14.23 -19.70
CA GLY A 42 10.21 13.07 -18.84
C GLY A 42 11.62 12.51 -19.04
N ALA A 43 12.37 12.36 -17.95
CA ALA A 43 13.68 11.72 -17.95
C ALA A 43 13.53 10.21 -18.14
N VAL A 44 14.28 9.63 -19.08
CA VAL A 44 14.38 8.19 -19.30
C VAL A 44 15.62 7.68 -18.56
N TRP A 45 15.42 6.80 -17.59
CA TRP A 45 16.48 6.03 -16.96
C TRP A 45 17.02 4.99 -17.94
N ARG A 46 18.30 5.07 -18.31
CA ARG A 46 19.04 3.99 -18.99
C ARG A 46 19.71 3.14 -17.91
N GLY A 47 19.26 1.90 -17.75
CA GLY A 47 20.03 0.88 -17.03
C GLY A 47 21.19 0.38 -17.90
N GLU A 48 22.37 0.30 -17.29
CA GLU A 48 23.59 -0.26 -17.89
C GLU A 48 23.39 -1.71 -18.35
N ARG A 49 23.95 -2.01 -19.52
CA ARG A 49 23.94 -3.33 -20.15
C ARG A 49 25.17 -4.08 -19.65
N ASP A 50 24.96 -5.13 -18.86
CA ASP A 50 26.02 -6.05 -18.47
C ASP A 50 26.05 -7.23 -19.46
N GLU A 51 27.13 -7.32 -20.23
CA GLU A 51 27.35 -8.38 -21.21
C GLU A 51 28.06 -9.57 -20.54
N ARG A 52 27.27 -10.57 -20.08
CA ARG A 52 27.67 -11.99 -20.04
C ARG A 52 26.53 -12.90 -19.57
N GLY A 53 26.01 -13.74 -20.49
CA GLY A 53 25.55 -15.10 -20.15
C GLY A 53 24.05 -15.38 -19.96
N ARG A 54 23.44 -15.98 -20.99
CA ARG A 54 22.25 -16.88 -21.00
C ARG A 54 20.94 -16.42 -20.33
N GLY A 55 20.06 -15.89 -21.18
CA GLY A 55 18.71 -16.47 -21.36
C GLY A 55 17.68 -16.19 -20.26
N GLY A 56 17.30 -14.92 -20.11
CA GLY A 56 16.10 -14.52 -19.38
C GLY A 56 15.69 -13.13 -19.85
N GLY A 57 14.97 -13.06 -20.97
CA GLY A 57 14.50 -11.78 -21.50
C GLY A 57 13.41 -11.19 -20.60
N ALA A 58 13.57 -9.94 -20.19
CA ALA A 58 12.47 -9.15 -19.66
C ALA A 58 11.52 -8.78 -20.80
N ARG A 59 10.21 -8.97 -20.64
CA ARG A 59 9.20 -8.49 -21.58
C ARG A 59 8.33 -7.43 -20.91
N THR A 60 8.22 -6.29 -21.57
CA THR A 60 7.31 -5.20 -21.19
C THR A 60 6.24 -5.08 -22.25
N VAL A 61 4.98 -5.09 -21.83
CA VAL A 61 3.82 -4.89 -22.70
C VAL A 61 3.13 -3.61 -22.31
N TRP A 62 2.93 -2.73 -23.29
CA TRP A 62 2.20 -1.48 -23.14
C TRP A 62 1.01 -1.48 -24.10
N CYS A 63 -0.20 -1.38 -23.57
CA CYS A 63 -1.41 -1.11 -24.36
C CYS A 63 -1.94 0.27 -23.97
N GLY A 64 -1.69 1.26 -24.81
CA GLY A 64 -2.23 2.62 -24.74
C GLY A 64 -2.33 3.22 -26.13
N GLU A 65 -3.21 4.20 -26.35
CA GLU A 65 -3.25 4.95 -27.60
C GLU A 65 -1.99 5.82 -27.74
N GLU A 66 -1.27 5.67 -28.85
CA GLU A 66 -0.16 6.57 -29.21
C GLU A 66 -0.70 7.96 -29.54
N GLY A 67 -0.56 8.91 -28.60
CA GLY A 67 -0.47 10.32 -28.95
C GLY A 67 0.84 10.57 -29.69
N ARG A 68 0.75 11.08 -30.93
CA ARG A 68 1.89 11.36 -31.83
C ARG A 68 3.03 12.10 -31.11
N GLY A 69 4.15 11.43 -30.90
CA GLY A 69 5.39 12.02 -30.38
C GLY A 69 6.55 11.06 -30.58
N GLY A 70 7.24 11.18 -31.72
CA GLY A 70 8.27 10.24 -32.15
C GLY A 70 9.53 10.25 -31.26
N ALA A 71 9.98 9.05 -30.89
CA ALA A 71 11.37 8.76 -30.62
C ALA A 71 11.68 7.34 -31.13
N LYS A 72 12.61 7.25 -32.10
CA LYS A 72 13.06 5.99 -32.69
C LYS A 72 13.85 5.17 -31.67
N GLY A 73 13.27 4.07 -31.20
CA GLY A 73 13.99 2.90 -30.71
C GLY A 73 13.57 1.72 -31.60
N GLU A 74 14.54 1.08 -32.26
CA GLU A 74 14.28 -0.08 -33.11
C GLU A 74 13.63 -1.22 -32.31
N TRP A 75 12.38 -1.51 -32.63
CA TRP A 75 11.70 -2.76 -32.33
C TRP A 75 11.77 -3.65 -33.56
N VAL A 76 12.24 -4.90 -33.39
CA VAL A 76 12.06 -5.97 -34.37
C VAL A 76 11.00 -6.91 -33.81
N GLY A 77 9.75 -6.64 -34.17
CA GLY A 77 8.55 -7.42 -33.89
C GLY A 77 7.44 -6.97 -34.86
N PRO A 78 6.44 -7.82 -35.15
CA PRO A 78 5.52 -7.57 -36.27
C PRO A 78 4.73 -6.28 -36.05
N MET A 79 4.95 -5.30 -36.93
CA MET A 79 4.14 -4.09 -37.06
C MET A 79 2.77 -4.49 -37.64
N LEU A 80 1.68 -4.20 -36.92
CA LEU A 80 0.31 -4.26 -37.45
C LEU A 80 -0.40 -2.92 -37.21
N PRO A 81 -1.36 -2.56 -38.09
CA PRO A 81 -1.76 -1.19 -38.33
C PRO A 81 -2.63 -0.59 -37.21
N SER A 82 -2.47 0.72 -37.03
CA SER A 82 -3.27 1.55 -36.13
C SER A 82 -4.68 1.77 -36.69
N GLN A 83 -5.66 1.00 -36.23
CA GLN A 83 -7.09 1.30 -36.38
C GLN A 83 -7.79 1.32 -35.02
N PRO A 84 -8.85 2.14 -34.85
CA PRO A 84 -9.62 2.20 -33.61
C PRO A 84 -10.48 0.93 -33.49
N ALA A 85 -9.90 -0.09 -32.86
CA ALA A 85 -10.54 -1.36 -32.63
C ALA A 85 -11.68 -1.25 -31.60
N GLN A 86 -12.85 -1.76 -31.96
CA GLN A 86 -13.97 -1.93 -31.04
C GLN A 86 -13.57 -2.91 -29.92
N GLY A 87 -14.10 -2.70 -28.71
CA GLY A 87 -13.62 -3.30 -27.44
C GLY A 87 -13.44 -4.83 -27.38
N LEU A 88 -13.90 -5.58 -28.38
CA LEU A 88 -13.67 -7.03 -28.49
C LEU A 88 -12.22 -7.40 -28.86
N GLU A 89 -11.51 -6.60 -29.65
CA GLU A 89 -10.14 -6.95 -30.11
C GLU A 89 -9.05 -6.68 -29.06
N ARG A 90 -9.28 -5.74 -28.13
CA ARG A 90 -8.31 -5.45 -27.04
C ARG A 90 -8.18 -6.62 -26.05
N HIS A 91 -9.28 -7.34 -25.80
CA HIS A 91 -9.24 -8.59 -25.02
C HIS A 91 -8.40 -9.67 -25.72
N THR A 92 -8.43 -9.71 -27.05
CA THR A 92 -7.70 -10.69 -27.87
C THR A 92 -6.18 -10.48 -27.81
N LEU A 93 -5.70 -9.24 -27.77
CA LEU A 93 -4.26 -8.91 -27.69
C LEU A 93 -3.63 -9.26 -26.33
N ALA A 94 -4.32 -8.96 -25.22
CA ALA A 94 -3.89 -9.45 -23.91
C ALA A 94 -3.93 -10.98 -23.84
N SER A 95 -4.86 -11.60 -24.58
CA SER A 95 -5.02 -13.05 -24.64
C SER A 95 -3.93 -13.75 -25.47
N SER A 96 -3.30 -13.10 -26.46
CA SER A 96 -2.20 -13.71 -27.23
C SER A 96 -0.83 -13.53 -26.55
N LEU A 97 -0.58 -12.37 -25.94
CA LEU A 97 0.72 -12.04 -25.34
C LEU A 97 1.06 -12.86 -24.10
N HIS A 98 0.07 -13.22 -23.27
CA HIS A 98 0.33 -14.08 -22.11
C HIS A 98 0.72 -15.51 -22.52
N LEU A 99 0.17 -16.02 -23.63
CA LEU A 99 0.52 -17.34 -24.15
C LEU A 99 1.98 -17.40 -24.60
N GLU A 100 2.45 -16.36 -25.31
CA GLU A 100 3.85 -16.26 -25.70
C GLU A 100 4.79 -16.14 -24.50
N ALA A 101 4.41 -15.37 -23.47
CA ALA A 101 5.23 -15.22 -22.28
C ALA A 101 5.42 -16.55 -21.55
N ILE A 102 4.36 -17.36 -21.47
CA ILE A 102 4.40 -18.70 -20.86
C ILE A 102 5.26 -19.65 -21.68
N HIS A 103 5.06 -19.70 -23.01
CA HIS A 103 5.85 -20.57 -23.89
C HIS A 103 7.34 -20.16 -23.91
N GLY A 104 7.61 -18.86 -23.81
CA GLY A 104 8.96 -18.30 -23.78
C GLY A 104 9.72 -18.47 -22.46
N LYS A 105 9.13 -19.13 -21.45
CA LYS A 105 9.73 -19.27 -20.11
C LYS A 105 10.13 -17.92 -19.50
N VAL A 106 9.27 -16.91 -19.68
CA VAL A 106 9.54 -15.55 -19.20
C VAL A 106 9.70 -15.56 -17.68
N LYS A 107 10.76 -14.90 -17.20
CA LYS A 107 11.03 -14.70 -15.77
C LYS A 107 10.43 -13.41 -15.22
N GLN A 108 10.33 -12.38 -16.06
CA GLN A 108 9.84 -11.06 -15.66
C GLN A 108 8.80 -10.58 -16.66
N LEU A 109 7.59 -10.31 -16.16
CA LEU A 109 6.49 -9.83 -16.97
C LEU A 109 5.92 -8.55 -16.37
N ASN A 110 5.87 -7.50 -17.19
CA ASN A 110 5.20 -6.26 -16.84
C ASN A 110 4.05 -6.01 -17.84
N ILE A 111 2.83 -5.90 -17.34
CA ILE A 111 1.64 -5.58 -18.12
C ILE A 111 1.06 -4.27 -17.61
N PHE A 112 0.99 -3.29 -18.51
CA PHE A 112 0.37 -1.99 -18.24
C PHE A 112 -0.86 -1.84 -19.12
N LEU A 113 -2.01 -1.66 -18.48
CA LEU A 113 -3.27 -1.37 -19.16
C LEU A 113 -3.73 0.01 -18.73
N CYS A 114 -3.54 1.00 -19.60
CA CYS A 114 -4.03 2.34 -19.40
C CYS A 114 -5.26 2.50 -20.26
N ASP A 115 -6.46 2.23 -19.72
CA ASP A 115 -7.68 2.55 -20.44
C ASP A 115 -8.37 3.76 -19.84
N THR A 116 -8.79 4.64 -20.75
CA THR A 116 -9.52 5.86 -20.46
C THR A 116 -10.99 5.58 -20.75
N TYR A 117 -11.83 5.62 -19.72
CA TYR A 117 -13.30 5.73 -19.79
C TYR A 117 -14.17 4.49 -19.97
N ARG A 118 -13.65 3.24 -19.93
CA ARG A 118 -14.53 2.06 -19.88
C ARG A 118 -14.20 1.12 -18.72
N PHE A 119 -15.26 0.75 -18.00
CA PHE A 119 -15.22 -0.34 -17.04
C PHE A 119 -15.01 -1.65 -17.80
N GLY A 120 -13.91 -2.33 -17.50
CA GLY A 120 -13.53 -3.58 -18.15
C GLY A 120 -13.17 -4.63 -17.12
N SER A 121 -13.21 -5.89 -17.54
CA SER A 121 -12.66 -6.99 -16.74
C SER A 121 -11.62 -7.76 -17.54
N VAL A 122 -10.46 -8.01 -16.95
CA VAL A 122 -9.35 -8.71 -17.60
C VAL A 122 -9.16 -10.04 -16.91
N LEU A 123 -9.22 -11.12 -17.69
CA LEU A 123 -9.02 -12.48 -17.24
C LEU A 123 -7.81 -13.06 -17.97
N ILE A 124 -6.76 -13.43 -17.23
CA ILE A 124 -5.52 -13.99 -17.79
C ILE A 124 -5.15 -15.28 -17.04
N PRO A 125 -5.93 -16.37 -17.16
CA PRO A 125 -5.83 -17.51 -16.25
C PRO A 125 -4.46 -18.18 -16.27
N LYS A 126 -3.92 -18.39 -17.48
CA LYS A 126 -2.67 -19.13 -17.67
C LYS A 126 -1.44 -18.37 -17.14
N LEU A 127 -1.54 -17.04 -16.98
CA LEU A 127 -0.46 -16.26 -16.38
C LEU A 127 -0.25 -16.70 -14.93
N PHE A 128 -1.34 -16.95 -14.20
CA PHE A 128 -1.32 -17.35 -12.78
C PHE A 128 -0.97 -18.82 -12.57
N THR A 129 -0.60 -19.57 -13.61
CA THR A 129 -0.06 -20.93 -13.51
C THR A 129 1.37 -21.04 -14.05
N CYS A 130 2.02 -19.90 -14.33
CA CYS A 130 3.36 -19.86 -14.91
C CYS A 130 4.44 -20.18 -13.86
N THR A 131 5.10 -21.31 -14.01
CA THR A 131 6.12 -21.78 -13.05
C THR A 131 7.48 -21.10 -13.20
N THR A 132 7.74 -20.42 -14.31
CA THR A 132 9.03 -19.74 -14.57
C THR A 132 9.03 -18.28 -14.13
N LEU A 133 7.87 -17.73 -13.83
CA LEU A 133 7.71 -16.32 -13.52
C LEU A 133 8.26 -16.02 -12.14
N VAL A 134 9.22 -15.10 -12.09
CA VAL A 134 9.90 -14.64 -10.87
C VAL A 134 9.39 -13.26 -10.45
N THR A 135 9.12 -12.38 -11.42
CA THR A 135 8.61 -11.04 -11.19
C THR A 135 7.37 -10.80 -12.04
N LEU A 136 6.29 -10.38 -11.39
CA LEU A 136 5.03 -10.01 -12.04
C LEU A 136 4.64 -8.59 -11.64
N ASN A 137 4.51 -7.71 -12.62
CA ASN A 137 3.98 -6.36 -12.44
C ASN A 137 2.73 -6.17 -13.29
N LEU A 138 1.59 -5.99 -12.64
CA LEU A 138 0.31 -5.73 -13.26
C LEU A 138 -0.16 -4.36 -12.81
N ASN A 139 -0.23 -3.40 -13.74
CA ASN A 139 -0.64 -2.04 -13.45
C ASN A 139 -1.76 -1.64 -14.41
N PHE A 140 -2.98 -1.72 -13.90
CA PHE A 140 -4.21 -1.46 -14.62
C PHE A 140 -4.84 -0.15 -14.13
N SER A 141 -5.52 0.55 -15.02
CA SER A 141 -6.30 1.73 -14.67
C SER A 141 -7.45 1.39 -13.73
N ASP A 142 -7.94 2.39 -13.03
CA ASP A 142 -8.92 2.25 -11.95
C ASP A 142 -10.27 1.70 -12.43
N SER A 143 -10.53 1.73 -13.75
CA SER A 143 -11.72 1.17 -14.38
C SER A 143 -11.58 -0.30 -14.79
N VAL A 144 -10.42 -0.93 -14.60
CA VAL A 144 -10.17 -2.31 -15.03
C VAL A 144 -10.09 -3.25 -13.83
N SER A 145 -11.07 -4.15 -13.76
CA SER A 145 -11.08 -5.23 -12.76
C SER A 145 -10.24 -6.41 -13.24
N LEU A 146 -9.32 -6.89 -12.42
CA LEU A 146 -8.59 -8.12 -12.68
C LEU A 146 -9.37 -9.31 -12.08
N ILE A 147 -9.77 -10.24 -12.93
CA ILE A 147 -10.40 -11.49 -12.52
C ILE A 147 -9.31 -12.54 -12.38
N LEU A 148 -9.10 -13.04 -11.16
CA LEU A 148 -8.19 -14.16 -10.92
C LEU A 148 -8.85 -15.50 -11.21
N PRO A 149 -8.10 -16.48 -11.74
CA PRO A 149 -8.61 -17.84 -11.88
C PRO A 149 -8.89 -18.49 -10.50
N PRO A 150 -9.72 -19.55 -10.47
CA PRO A 150 -10.02 -20.27 -9.23
C PRO A 150 -8.78 -20.85 -8.54
N SER A 151 -7.79 -21.28 -9.34
CA SER A 151 -6.51 -21.83 -8.89
C SER A 151 -5.36 -20.93 -9.36
N VAL A 152 -4.46 -20.60 -8.43
CA VAL A 152 -3.23 -19.84 -8.68
C VAL A 152 -2.05 -20.71 -8.27
N HIS A 153 -1.06 -20.83 -9.15
CA HIS A 153 0.15 -21.60 -8.94
C HIS A 153 1.35 -20.91 -9.60
N LEU A 154 2.08 -20.13 -8.81
CA LEU A 154 3.23 -19.32 -9.21
C LEU A 154 4.44 -19.67 -8.32
N PRO A 155 4.93 -20.92 -8.38
CA PRO A 155 5.90 -21.44 -7.41
C PRO A 155 7.25 -20.71 -7.38
N SER A 156 7.63 -20.04 -8.47
CA SER A 156 8.90 -19.30 -8.56
C SER A 156 8.75 -17.79 -8.33
N LEU A 157 7.53 -17.30 -8.10
CA LEU A 157 7.27 -15.87 -8.01
C LEU A 157 7.83 -15.32 -6.71
N LYS A 158 8.83 -14.45 -6.83
CA LYS A 158 9.48 -13.74 -5.73
C LYS A 158 8.94 -12.34 -5.55
N THR A 159 8.52 -11.68 -6.63
CA THR A 159 8.10 -10.27 -6.60
C THR A 159 6.79 -10.08 -7.33
N LEU A 160 5.81 -9.50 -6.63
CA LEU A 160 4.51 -9.14 -7.18
C LEU A 160 4.25 -7.65 -6.94
N HIS A 161 4.03 -6.92 -8.03
CA HIS A 161 3.42 -5.60 -8.00
C HIS A 161 2.07 -5.68 -8.67
N LEU A 162 1.01 -5.36 -7.93
CA LEU A 162 -0.35 -5.44 -8.43
C LEU A 162 -1.09 -4.14 -8.08
N LYS A 163 -1.27 -3.32 -9.10
CA LYS A 163 -2.12 -2.13 -9.07
C LYS A 163 -3.32 -2.38 -9.97
N ALA A 164 -4.39 -2.92 -9.40
CA ALA A 164 -5.62 -3.25 -10.12
C ALA A 164 -6.80 -3.32 -9.15
N HIS A 165 -8.01 -3.26 -9.69
CA HIS A 165 -9.22 -3.54 -8.93
C HIS A 165 -9.42 -5.06 -8.81
N VAL A 166 -9.23 -5.60 -7.60
CA VAL A 166 -9.32 -7.05 -7.28
C VAL A 166 -9.99 -7.21 -5.92
N SER A 167 -10.90 -8.19 -5.77
CA SER A 167 -11.48 -8.51 -4.45
C SER A 167 -10.41 -9.05 -3.51
N PHE A 168 -10.45 -8.64 -2.24
CA PHE A 168 -9.50 -9.06 -1.22
C PHE A 168 -9.40 -10.59 -1.06
N SER A 169 -10.54 -11.29 -1.22
CA SER A 169 -10.59 -12.76 -1.19
C SER A 169 -9.69 -13.44 -2.23
N TYR A 170 -9.45 -12.78 -3.37
CA TYR A 170 -8.58 -13.28 -4.43
C TYR A 170 -7.09 -13.09 -4.12
N PHE A 171 -6.70 -12.06 -3.36
CA PHE A 171 -5.31 -11.88 -2.97
C PHE A 171 -4.79 -13.08 -2.17
N LYS A 172 -5.62 -13.62 -1.26
CA LYS A 172 -5.28 -14.82 -0.47
C LYS A 172 -4.78 -15.97 -1.36
N LYS A 173 -5.45 -16.17 -2.51
CA LYS A 173 -5.07 -17.22 -3.47
C LYS A 173 -3.69 -17.02 -4.08
N ILE A 174 -3.29 -15.77 -4.34
CA ILE A 174 -1.95 -15.49 -4.86
C ILE A 174 -0.90 -15.87 -3.82
N PHE A 175 -1.11 -15.54 -2.55
CA PHE A 175 -0.17 -15.89 -1.48
C PHE A 175 -0.06 -17.40 -1.28
N TYR A 176 -1.17 -18.15 -1.27
CA TYR A 176 -1.11 -19.62 -1.19
C TYR A 176 -0.47 -20.27 -2.43
N GLY A 177 -0.71 -19.69 -3.61
CA GLY A 177 -0.15 -20.17 -4.86
C GLY A 177 1.32 -19.83 -5.10
N SER A 178 1.91 -18.94 -4.28
CA SER A 178 3.24 -18.36 -4.50
C SER A 178 4.14 -18.50 -3.26
N PRO A 179 4.56 -19.72 -2.89
CA PRO A 179 5.34 -19.96 -1.67
C PRO A 179 6.72 -19.27 -1.65
N ALA A 180 7.27 -18.92 -2.81
CA ALA A 180 8.55 -18.22 -2.93
C ALA A 180 8.43 -16.68 -2.85
N LEU A 181 7.24 -16.14 -2.56
CA LEU A 181 6.97 -14.71 -2.64
C LEU A 181 7.67 -13.93 -1.52
N GLU A 182 8.73 -13.21 -1.88
CA GLU A 182 9.55 -12.39 -0.98
C GLU A 182 9.01 -10.96 -0.87
N LEU A 183 8.49 -10.39 -1.96
CA LEU A 183 7.95 -9.04 -2.01
C LEU A 183 6.57 -9.05 -2.68
N ALA A 184 5.57 -8.54 -1.99
CA ALA A 184 4.26 -8.27 -2.56
C ALA A 184 3.89 -6.81 -2.31
N HIS A 185 3.41 -6.13 -3.35
CA HIS A 185 2.96 -4.76 -3.30
C HIS A 185 1.62 -4.66 -4.00
N LEU A 186 0.57 -4.48 -3.23
CA LEU A 186 -0.81 -4.48 -3.67
C LEU A 186 -1.38 -3.09 -3.46
N LYS A 187 -1.70 -2.41 -4.56
CA LYS A 187 -2.33 -1.10 -4.54
C LYS A 187 -3.74 -1.26 -5.10
N GLN A 188 -4.71 -1.46 -4.22
CA GLN A 188 -6.10 -1.50 -4.64
C GLN A 188 -6.59 -0.07 -4.90
N ARG A 189 -7.28 0.11 -6.02
CA ARG A 189 -7.92 1.39 -6.37
C ARG A 189 -9.39 1.14 -6.61
N LEU A 190 -10.24 1.66 -5.73
CA LEU A 190 -11.68 1.71 -5.92
C LEU A 190 -12.08 3.10 -6.41
N ILE A 191 -13.07 3.15 -7.30
CA ILE A 191 -13.59 4.41 -7.86
C ILE A 191 -14.37 5.23 -6.82
N SER A 192 -14.84 4.60 -5.73
CA SER A 192 -15.70 5.22 -4.72
C SER A 192 -15.17 5.20 -3.29
N CYS A 193 -14.05 4.52 -3.02
CA CYS A 193 -13.47 4.41 -1.67
C CYS A 193 -12.00 4.80 -1.75
N SER A 194 -11.69 6.07 -1.44
CA SER A 194 -10.34 6.64 -1.44
C SER A 194 -9.42 6.08 -0.34
N PHE A 195 -9.92 5.19 0.52
CA PHE A 195 -9.25 4.80 1.76
C PHE A 195 -8.69 3.39 1.78
N LEU A 196 -8.76 2.67 0.66
CA LEU A 196 -8.21 1.32 0.64
C LEU A 196 -6.69 1.35 0.86
N PRO A 197 -6.19 0.57 1.83
CA PRO A 197 -4.77 0.54 2.10
C PRO A 197 -4.01 -0.08 0.94
N GLU A 198 -2.86 0.52 0.65
CA GLU A 198 -1.77 -0.14 -0.02
C GLU A 198 -1.19 -1.19 0.93
N LEU A 199 -1.25 -2.46 0.53
CA LEU A 199 -0.69 -3.56 1.29
C LEU A 199 0.68 -3.91 0.72
N LYS A 200 1.71 -3.89 1.55
CA LYS A 200 3.05 -4.33 1.19
C LYS A 200 3.52 -5.39 2.17
N ILE A 201 4.06 -6.48 1.63
CA ILE A 201 4.60 -7.60 2.40
C ILE A 201 6.04 -7.82 1.95
N VAL A 202 6.94 -7.90 2.91
CA VAL A 202 8.36 -8.15 2.71
C VAL A 202 8.76 -9.34 3.58
N ARG A 203 9.22 -10.42 2.95
CA ARG A 203 9.88 -11.55 3.61
C ARG A 203 11.36 -11.46 3.32
N SER A 204 12.16 -11.36 4.36
CA SER A 204 13.61 -11.24 4.26
C SER A 204 14.31 -12.22 5.21
N SER A 205 15.64 -12.22 5.21
CA SER A 205 16.41 -12.95 6.22
C SER A 205 16.25 -12.36 7.63
N GLN A 206 15.84 -11.10 7.75
CA GLN A 206 15.67 -10.40 9.03
C GLN A 206 14.30 -10.67 9.67
N GLY A 207 13.32 -11.11 8.88
CA GLY A 207 11.96 -11.33 9.35
C GLY A 207 10.93 -11.06 8.26
N ILE A 208 9.68 -10.97 8.70
CA ILE A 208 8.52 -10.71 7.86
C ILE A 208 7.91 -9.39 8.32
N GLN A 209 7.71 -8.48 7.36
CA GLN A 209 7.08 -7.20 7.58
C GLN A 209 5.84 -7.11 6.68
N LEU A 210 4.72 -6.72 7.28
CA LEU A 210 3.49 -6.38 6.60
C LEU A 210 3.17 -4.92 6.91
N SER A 211 3.00 -4.10 5.88
CA SER A 211 2.55 -2.73 6.03
C SER A 211 1.24 -2.51 5.28
N SER A 212 0.29 -1.87 5.94
CA SER A 212 -1.01 -1.45 5.41
C SER A 212 -1.08 0.06 5.55
N THR A 213 -0.97 0.76 4.43
CA THR A 213 -0.75 2.22 4.40
C THR A 213 -1.74 2.91 3.49
N ASN A 214 -2.29 4.04 3.91
CA ASN A 214 -2.99 4.98 3.03
C ASN A 214 -2.62 6.43 3.41
N GLU A 215 -3.38 7.40 2.94
CA GLU A 215 -3.16 8.82 3.26
C GLU A 215 -3.50 9.17 4.72
N VAL A 216 -4.24 8.30 5.41
CA VAL A 216 -4.76 8.51 6.78
C VAL A 216 -4.00 7.69 7.81
N PHE A 217 -3.51 6.50 7.49
CA PHE A 217 -2.83 5.65 8.46
C PHE A 217 -1.64 4.91 7.85
N ASP A 218 -0.73 4.53 8.73
CA ASP A 218 0.38 3.61 8.47
C ASP A 218 0.40 2.55 9.58
N ILE A 219 0.03 1.33 9.21
CA ILE A 219 0.09 0.15 10.09
C ILE A 219 1.23 -0.72 9.61
N VAL A 220 2.21 -0.97 10.48
CA VAL A 220 3.31 -1.89 10.23
C VAL A 220 3.31 -2.99 11.29
N ILE A 221 3.29 -4.25 10.85
CA ILE A 221 3.40 -5.43 11.69
C ILE A 221 4.66 -6.18 11.26
N GLU A 222 5.52 -6.49 12.22
CA GLU A 222 6.77 -7.21 12.01
C GLU A 222 6.83 -8.45 12.91
N SER A 223 7.43 -9.52 12.39
CA SER A 223 7.68 -10.77 13.11
C SER A 223 9.00 -11.37 12.67
N ASP A 224 9.56 -12.22 13.54
CA ASP A 224 10.69 -13.06 13.19
C ASP A 224 10.33 -14.03 12.05
N ARG A 225 11.36 -14.54 11.36
CA ARG A 225 11.21 -15.37 10.15
C ARG A 225 10.51 -16.72 10.41
N ASP A 226 10.56 -17.22 11.64
CA ASP A 226 10.04 -18.55 11.98
C ASP A 226 8.50 -18.60 12.01
N HIS A 227 7.83 -17.45 11.91
CA HIS A 227 6.38 -17.34 11.94
C HIS A 227 5.84 -16.49 10.78
N ASP A 228 5.45 -17.14 9.68
CA ASP A 228 4.78 -16.45 8.55
C ASP A 228 3.32 -16.12 8.90
N PHE A 229 3.15 -15.02 9.63
CA PHE A 229 1.86 -14.52 10.07
C PHE A 229 1.01 -13.89 8.95
N VAL A 230 1.54 -13.73 7.73
CA VAL A 230 0.83 -13.07 6.63
C VAL A 230 -0.48 -13.79 6.34
N ARG A 231 -0.48 -15.12 6.44
CA ARG A 231 -1.70 -15.92 6.29
C ARG A 231 -2.74 -15.57 7.34
N ASP A 232 -2.35 -15.51 8.61
CA ASP A 232 -3.26 -15.20 9.70
C ASP A 232 -3.80 -13.77 9.58
N TYR A 233 -2.97 -12.82 9.16
CA TYR A 233 -3.42 -11.46 8.85
C TYR A 233 -4.49 -11.45 7.75
N LEU A 234 -4.22 -12.12 6.62
CA LEU A 234 -5.15 -12.17 5.50
C LEU A 234 -6.44 -12.92 5.83
N GLU A 235 -6.39 -13.91 6.74
CA GLU A 235 -7.55 -14.67 7.21
C GLU A 235 -8.33 -13.99 8.34
N ASP A 236 -7.96 -12.78 8.75
CA ASP A 236 -8.56 -12.07 9.89
C ASP A 236 -8.43 -12.87 11.20
N HIS A 237 -7.27 -13.50 11.37
CA HIS A 237 -6.89 -14.26 12.55
C HIS A 237 -5.78 -13.54 13.33
N LEU A 238 -5.87 -12.21 13.47
CA LEU A 238 -4.87 -11.38 14.12
C LEU A 238 -4.50 -11.84 15.55
N GLN A 239 -5.43 -12.46 16.27
CA GLN A 239 -5.21 -13.04 17.59
C GLN A 239 -4.19 -14.18 17.62
N LYS A 240 -3.89 -14.80 16.47
CA LYS A 240 -2.88 -15.85 16.33
C LYS A 240 -1.47 -15.32 16.10
N LEU A 241 -1.32 -14.01 15.85
CA LEU A 241 -0.01 -13.38 15.77
C LEU A 241 0.65 -13.49 17.14
N VAL A 242 1.92 -13.91 17.17
CA VAL A 242 2.71 -14.13 18.38
C VAL A 242 4.05 -13.45 18.20
N LYS A 243 4.49 -12.71 19.24
CA LYS A 243 5.77 -11.98 19.28
C LYS A 243 5.93 -10.98 18.14
N VAL A 244 4.83 -10.32 17.79
CA VAL A 244 4.86 -9.28 16.76
C VAL A 244 5.27 -7.94 17.35
N LYS A 245 5.93 -7.14 16.53
CA LYS A 245 6.15 -5.71 16.77
C LYS A 245 5.19 -4.95 15.87
N ALA A 246 4.36 -4.10 16.45
CA ALA A 246 3.38 -3.32 15.71
C ALA A 246 3.67 -1.83 15.87
N SER A 247 3.59 -1.09 14.76
CA SER A 247 3.62 0.36 14.73
C SER A 247 2.37 0.84 14.01
N ILE A 248 1.63 1.76 14.62
CA ILE A 248 0.41 2.32 14.06
C ILE A 248 0.50 3.84 14.18
N ALA A 249 0.54 4.51 13.03
CA ALA A 249 0.42 5.95 12.93
C ALA A 249 -0.91 6.29 12.27
N VAL A 250 -1.63 7.27 12.82
CA VAL A 250 -2.82 7.83 12.19
C VAL A 250 -2.55 9.30 11.94
N GLN A 251 -2.53 9.72 10.69
CA GLN A 251 -2.34 11.11 10.31
C GLN A 251 -3.65 11.87 10.41
N ASP A 252 -3.55 13.07 10.96
CA ASP A 252 -4.66 14.00 11.05
C ASP A 252 -5.01 14.52 9.65
N ALA A 253 -6.03 13.93 9.04
CA ALA A 253 -6.69 14.51 7.91
C ALA A 253 -8.02 15.09 8.39
N GLU A 254 -8.29 16.37 8.08
CA GLU A 254 -9.58 17.03 8.32
C GLU A 254 -10.79 16.26 7.72
N LEU A 255 -10.51 15.24 6.90
CA LEU A 255 -11.43 14.34 6.21
C LEU A 255 -11.11 12.87 6.46
N THR A 256 -10.53 12.49 7.61
CA THR A 256 -10.33 11.08 7.95
C THR A 256 -11.68 10.35 7.87
N SER A 257 -11.78 9.37 6.98
CA SER A 257 -13.00 8.58 6.86
C SER A 257 -13.18 7.68 8.07
N PHE A 258 -14.44 7.43 8.40
CA PHE A 258 -14.84 6.45 9.38
C PHE A 258 -14.15 5.08 9.17
N ASP A 259 -14.07 4.64 7.91
CA ASP A 259 -13.45 3.37 7.51
C ASP A 259 -11.97 3.25 7.95
N ALA A 260 -11.22 4.36 7.97
CA ALA A 260 -9.82 4.34 8.33
C ALA A 260 -9.61 4.00 9.81
N TYR A 261 -10.44 4.58 10.67
CA TYR A 261 -10.42 4.31 12.10
C TYR A 261 -10.91 2.91 12.45
N GLU A 262 -11.93 2.41 11.74
CA GLU A 262 -12.40 1.03 11.88
C GLU A 262 -11.27 0.04 11.61
N VAL A 263 -10.51 0.22 10.51
CA VAL A 263 -9.34 -0.63 10.19
C VAL A 263 -8.28 -0.59 11.30
N VAL A 264 -7.95 0.60 11.80
CA VAL A 264 -6.98 0.76 12.89
C VAL A 264 -7.45 0.05 14.16
N PHE A 265 -8.73 0.16 14.50
CA PHE A 265 -9.29 -0.46 15.69
C PHE A 265 -9.41 -1.97 15.58
N ASP A 266 -9.91 -2.49 14.47
CA ASP A 266 -9.99 -3.93 14.24
C ASP A 266 -8.59 -4.54 14.30
N THR A 267 -7.60 -3.82 13.76
CA THR A 267 -6.18 -4.21 13.89
C THR A 267 -5.76 -4.25 15.36
N LEU A 268 -5.94 -3.16 16.12
CA LEU A 268 -5.58 -3.10 17.55
C LEU A 268 -6.28 -4.16 18.39
N LYS A 269 -7.57 -4.38 18.14
CA LYS A 269 -8.42 -5.38 18.81
C LYS A 269 -7.94 -6.81 18.55
N GLY A 270 -7.49 -7.07 17.34
CA GLY A 270 -6.96 -8.36 16.92
C GLY A 270 -5.57 -8.66 17.49
N LEU A 271 -4.74 -7.63 17.68
CA LEU A 271 -3.35 -7.75 18.14
C LEU A 271 -3.24 -8.10 19.63
N ARG A 272 -3.34 -9.39 20.00
CA ARG A 272 -3.32 -9.82 21.42
C ARG A 272 -1.95 -10.21 21.98
N ASN A 273 -1.04 -10.74 21.17
CA ASN A 273 0.28 -11.21 21.63
C ASN A 273 1.42 -10.37 21.04
N VAL A 274 1.30 -9.06 21.20
CA VAL A 274 2.29 -8.08 20.77
C VAL A 274 3.40 -7.97 21.81
N GLU A 275 4.66 -7.91 21.37
CA GLU A 275 5.83 -7.68 22.24
C GLU A 275 6.16 -6.18 22.32
N SER A 276 6.07 -5.48 21.20
CA SER A 276 6.32 -4.04 21.08
C SER A 276 5.19 -3.36 20.32
N LEU A 277 4.64 -2.29 20.87
CA LEU A 277 3.60 -1.48 20.25
C LEU A 277 4.05 -0.02 20.20
N SER A 278 3.98 0.60 19.03
CA SER A 278 4.19 2.04 18.85
C SER A 278 2.93 2.67 18.29
N LEU A 279 2.44 3.72 18.94
CA LEU A 279 1.27 4.49 18.53
C LEU A 279 1.68 5.95 18.35
N SER A 280 1.45 6.53 17.17
CA SER A 280 1.80 7.92 16.89
C SER A 280 0.71 8.71 16.15
N ASP A 281 0.73 10.03 16.33
CA ASP A 281 -0.07 11.02 15.59
C ASP A 281 -1.61 11.00 15.78
N PHE A 282 -2.12 10.41 16.86
CA PHE A 282 -3.56 10.34 17.19
C PHE A 282 -4.23 11.68 17.62
N SER A 283 -4.05 12.78 16.90
CA SER A 283 -4.44 14.14 17.36
C SER A 283 -5.93 14.51 17.28
N SER A 284 -6.73 13.89 16.40
CA SER A 284 -8.17 14.22 16.21
C SER A 284 -9.12 13.18 16.80
N TRP A 285 -8.62 12.33 17.69
CA TRP A 285 -9.36 11.16 18.17
C TRP A 285 -10.61 11.51 19.01
N GLN A 286 -10.54 12.59 19.79
CA GLN A 286 -11.58 12.92 20.77
C GLN A 286 -12.90 13.34 20.10
N GLU A 287 -12.82 14.07 18.99
CA GLU A 287 -13.99 14.49 18.19
C GLU A 287 -14.68 13.28 17.55
N TYR A 288 -13.89 12.30 17.11
CA TYR A 288 -14.40 11.06 16.51
C TYR A 288 -15.20 10.22 17.52
N TYR A 289 -14.72 10.09 18.75
CA TYR A 289 -15.43 9.32 19.78
C TYR A 289 -16.77 9.95 20.16
N GLN A 290 -16.86 11.28 20.21
CA GLN A 290 -18.12 11.99 20.43
C GLN A 290 -19.11 11.77 19.27
N TYR A 291 -18.62 11.66 18.04
CA TYR A 291 -19.44 11.27 16.89
C TYR A 291 -19.95 9.82 17.01
N PHE A 292 -19.10 8.90 17.47
CA PHE A 292 -19.44 7.49 17.68
C PHE A 292 -20.55 7.30 18.72
N ASP A 293 -20.49 8.07 19.82
CA ASP A 293 -21.50 8.03 20.88
C ASP A 293 -22.89 8.45 20.38
N SER A 294 -22.95 9.26 19.31
CA SER A 294 -24.22 9.68 18.69
C SER A 294 -24.89 8.60 17.81
N PHE A 295 -24.15 7.57 17.38
CA PHE A 295 -24.63 6.49 16.49
C PHE A 295 -25.05 5.20 17.23
N GLU A 296 -25.29 5.26 18.54
CA GLU A 296 -25.64 4.11 19.40
C GLU A 296 -24.59 2.97 19.45
N MET A 297 -23.39 3.18 18.90
CA MET A 297 -22.32 2.20 19.01
C MET A 297 -21.65 2.31 20.40
N LYS A 298 -22.14 1.50 21.35
CA LYS A 298 -21.64 1.40 22.74
C LYS A 298 -20.29 0.70 22.86
N TYR A 299 -19.29 1.06 22.07
CA TYR A 299 -17.94 0.53 22.26
C TYR A 299 -17.15 1.49 23.15
N THR A 300 -16.85 1.05 24.37
CA THR A 300 -15.90 1.76 25.23
C THR A 300 -14.47 1.47 24.82
N PHE A 301 -13.51 2.34 25.16
CA PHE A 301 -12.07 2.03 25.03
C PHE A 301 -11.73 0.64 25.59
N ASP A 302 -12.38 0.27 26.69
CA ASP A 302 -12.18 -1.02 27.35
C ASP A 302 -12.73 -2.21 26.55
N ASP A 303 -13.70 -1.99 25.67
CA ASP A 303 -14.26 -3.02 24.76
C ASP A 303 -13.42 -3.18 23.49
N VAL A 304 -12.76 -2.12 23.05
CA VAL A 304 -12.00 -2.10 21.80
C VAL A 304 -10.55 -2.53 22.01
N ILE A 305 -9.91 -2.04 23.07
CA ILE A 305 -8.50 -2.29 23.32
C ILE A 305 -8.32 -3.52 24.21
N PRO A 306 -7.63 -4.57 23.70
CA PRO A 306 -7.45 -5.80 24.44
C PRO A 306 -6.45 -5.61 25.58
N ILE A 307 -6.40 -6.59 26.48
CA ILE A 307 -5.29 -6.71 27.42
C ILE A 307 -4.09 -7.27 26.65
N PHE A 308 -2.97 -6.57 26.69
CA PHE A 308 -1.74 -7.00 26.03
C PHE A 308 -0.84 -7.75 27.01
N GLU A 309 -1.14 -9.02 27.23
CA GLU A 309 -0.48 -9.89 28.21
C GLU A 309 1.05 -10.05 27.99
N ASN A 310 1.52 -9.77 26.78
CA ASN A 310 2.91 -9.98 26.38
C ASN A 310 3.64 -8.69 25.99
N LEU A 311 2.99 -7.53 26.11
CA LEU A 311 3.61 -6.27 25.74
C LEU A 311 4.69 -5.89 26.76
N VAL A 312 5.93 -5.76 26.28
CA VAL A 312 7.09 -5.37 27.08
C VAL A 312 7.60 -3.99 26.71
N LYS A 313 7.26 -3.50 25.52
CA LYS A 313 7.64 -2.17 25.03
C LYS A 313 6.41 -1.44 24.49
N LEU A 314 6.19 -0.23 24.98
CA LEU A 314 5.15 0.66 24.52
C LEU A 314 5.75 2.03 24.21
N GLU A 315 5.57 2.51 22.99
CA GLU A 315 5.94 3.86 22.56
C GLU A 315 4.66 4.62 22.21
N LEU A 316 4.47 5.79 22.84
CA LEU A 316 3.34 6.66 22.59
C LEU A 316 3.85 8.02 22.17
N ASP A 317 3.59 8.42 20.93
CA ASP A 317 3.81 9.78 20.41
C ASP A 317 2.46 10.43 20.12
N ILE A 318 1.78 10.81 21.21
CA ILE A 318 0.44 11.37 21.19
C ILE A 318 0.53 12.85 21.56
N LYS A 319 -0.05 13.72 20.73
CA LYS A 319 0.00 15.18 20.90
C LYS A 319 -1.05 15.71 21.89
N ASP A 320 -2.13 14.96 22.10
CA ASP A 320 -3.27 15.36 22.92
C ASP A 320 -3.18 14.75 24.32
N ASP A 321 -3.16 15.61 25.34
CA ASP A 321 -3.11 15.22 26.76
C ASP A 321 -4.39 14.48 27.19
N ASP A 322 -5.52 14.68 26.50
CA ASP A 322 -6.80 14.04 26.80
C ASP A 322 -7.04 12.74 26.01
N SER A 323 -6.02 12.25 25.29
CA SER A 323 -6.13 11.05 24.48
C SER A 323 -6.47 9.79 25.31
N ILE A 324 -7.40 8.99 24.80
CA ILE A 324 -7.81 7.72 25.44
C ILE A 324 -6.64 6.71 25.55
N PHE A 325 -5.65 6.82 24.68
CA PHE A 325 -4.49 5.92 24.66
C PHE A 325 -3.57 6.12 25.87
N TRP A 326 -3.71 7.21 26.64
CA TRP A 326 -3.04 7.33 27.94
C TRP A 326 -3.49 6.29 28.96
N ARG A 327 -4.63 5.60 28.72
CA ARG A 327 -5.10 4.47 29.53
C ARG A 327 -4.46 3.13 29.14
N LEU A 328 -3.75 3.07 28.02
CA LEU A 328 -3.17 1.84 27.48
C LEU A 328 -2.15 1.17 28.42
N PRO A 329 -1.27 1.88 29.15
CA PRO A 329 -0.35 1.23 30.09
C PRO A 329 -1.06 0.35 31.14
N ALA A 330 -2.27 0.73 31.56
CA ALA A 330 -3.06 -0.06 32.51
C ALA A 330 -3.56 -1.41 31.94
N LYS A 331 -3.54 -1.58 30.61
CA LYS A 331 -3.89 -2.82 29.89
C LYS A 331 -2.67 -3.71 29.61
N CYS A 332 -1.49 -3.33 30.09
CA CYS A 332 -0.22 -3.97 29.75
C CYS A 332 0.48 -4.50 31.01
N PRO A 333 0.09 -5.67 31.55
CA PRO A 333 0.54 -6.15 32.86
C PRO A 333 2.06 -6.41 32.96
N LYS A 334 2.74 -6.64 31.83
CA LYS A 334 4.19 -6.88 31.77
C LYS A 334 5.01 -5.63 31.39
N LEU A 335 4.35 -4.52 31.10
CA LEU A 335 5.04 -3.29 30.72
C LEU A 335 5.80 -2.76 31.93
N LYS A 336 7.12 -2.71 31.82
CA LYS A 336 7.95 -2.02 32.82
C LYS A 336 7.89 -0.54 32.49
N VAL A 337 7.18 0.22 33.33
CA VAL A 337 7.25 1.67 33.28
C VAL A 337 8.60 2.03 33.91
N ASP A 338 9.56 2.42 33.07
CA ASP A 338 10.80 2.98 33.60
C ASP A 338 10.44 4.31 34.28
N ASP A 339 10.45 4.31 35.62
CA ASP A 339 10.23 5.50 36.47
C ASP A 339 11.33 6.58 36.29
N GLN A 340 12.22 6.43 35.30
CA GLN A 340 13.32 7.35 34.99
C GLN A 340 13.00 8.21 33.77
N MET A 341 12.03 9.13 33.88
CA MET A 341 11.94 10.32 33.02
C MET A 341 11.47 11.55 33.77
#